data_AF-A0A0B1S6J2-F1
#
_entry.id   AF-A0A0B1S6J2-F1
#
_cell.length_a   1.000
_cell.length_b   1.000
_cell.length_c   1.000
_cell.angle_alpha   90.00
_cell.angle_beta   90.00
_cell.angle_gamma   90.00
#
_symmetry.space_group_name_H-M   'P 1'
#
loop_
_entity.id
_entity.type
_entity.pdbx_description
1 polymer ?
#
loop_
_entity_poly.entity_id
_entity_poly.type
_entity_poly.pdbx_seq_one_letter_code
_entity_poly.pdbx_strand_id
1 'polypeptide(L)'
;MNNETKEALEQLKKDYTPKKIEPVHEETADEINAAHYSQGQVAAGFTSTTMAPITKQKAAVLSDEAVRYSRVKKNGYVRIITNHGSLNIELFCPKAPKTCENFILLCSRGYYNNTKFHR
;
A
#
# COMPACT_ATOMS: atom_id res chain seq x y z
N MET A 1 8.70 41.77 31.12
CA MET A 1 9.22 40.55 30.45
C MET A 1 10.73 40.52 30.64
N ASN A 2 11.24 39.51 31.33
CA ASN A 2 12.68 39.36 31.60
C ASN A 2 13.45 39.11 30.30
N ASN A 3 14.68 39.62 30.19
CA ASN A 3 15.49 39.46 28.96
C ASN A 3 15.73 37.99 28.60
N GLU A 4 15.93 37.14 29.61
CA GLU A 4 16.09 35.69 29.43
C GLU A 4 14.88 35.04 28.75
N THR A 5 13.66 35.53 29.02
CA THR A 5 12.45 35.01 28.38
C THR A 5 12.38 35.40 26.90
N LYS A 6 12.95 36.55 26.52
CA LYS A 6 13.03 36.98 25.12
C LYS A 6 14.06 36.14 24.36
N GLU A 7 15.23 35.91 24.95
CA GLU A 7 16.28 35.08 24.35
C GLU A 7 15.84 33.63 24.18
N ALA A 8 15.18 33.05 25.19
CA ALA A 8 14.62 31.69 25.09
C ALA A 8 13.54 31.57 24.00
N LEU A 9 12.68 32.59 23.86
CA LEU A 9 11.68 32.65 22.79
C LEU A 9 12.33 32.81 21.40
N GLU A 10 13.44 33.53 21.31
CA GLU A 10 14.17 33.77 20.06
C GLU A 10 14.97 32.53 19.62
N GLN A 11 15.55 31.80 20.57
CA GLN A 11 16.17 30.48 20.36
C GLN A 11 15.12 29.45 19.90
N LEU A 12 13.98 29.37 20.58
CA LEU A 12 12.86 28.50 20.18
C LEU A 12 12.41 28.77 18.74
N LYS A 13 12.31 30.04 18.33
CA LYS A 13 11.94 30.40 16.96
C LYS A 13 13.00 30.01 15.93
N LYS A 14 14.29 30.00 16.30
CA LYS A 14 15.39 29.56 15.43
C LYS A 14 15.44 28.04 15.28
N ASP A 15 15.24 27.31 16.37
CA ASP A 15 15.35 25.85 16.40
C ASP A 15 14.06 25.15 15.91
N TYR A 16 12.92 25.83 16.00
CA TYR A 16 11.65 25.31 15.54
C TYR A 16 11.58 25.24 14.02
N THR A 17 11.82 24.05 13.48
CA THR A 17 11.42 23.70 12.12
C THR A 17 10.02 23.10 12.17
N PRO A 18 8.98 23.79 11.67
CA PRO A 18 7.66 23.19 11.58
C PRO A 18 7.77 21.94 10.72
N LYS A 19 7.34 20.80 11.28
CA LYS A 19 7.26 19.55 10.53
C LYS A 19 6.35 19.82 9.33
N LYS A 20 6.90 19.78 8.11
CA LYS A 20 6.09 19.87 6.89
C LYS A 20 5.13 18.68 6.92
N ILE A 21 3.86 18.97 7.13
CA ILE A 21 2.80 17.99 6.94
C ILE A 21 2.67 17.88 5.43
N GLU A 22 3.28 16.86 4.84
CA GLU A 22 3.01 16.54 3.45
C GLU A 22 1.51 16.29 3.31
N PRO A 23 0.83 16.86 2.29
CA PRO A 23 -0.56 16.57 2.07
C PRO A 23 -0.68 15.07 1.83
N VAL A 24 -1.32 14.37 2.76
CA VAL A 24 -1.67 12.96 2.56
C VAL A 24 -2.55 12.94 1.31
N HIS A 25 -2.08 12.28 0.25
CA HIS A 25 -2.85 12.14 -0.96
C HIS A 25 -4.04 11.23 -0.65
N GLU A 26 -5.21 11.84 -0.46
CA GLU A 26 -6.45 11.08 -0.27
C GLU A 26 -6.83 10.47 -1.62
N GLU A 27 -6.62 9.17 -1.77
CA GLU A 27 -7.13 8.41 -2.90
C GLU A 27 -8.66 8.55 -2.95
N THR A 28 -9.20 8.91 -4.12
CA THR A 28 -10.64 9.03 -4.34
C THR A 28 -11.23 7.69 -4.76
N ALA A 29 -12.41 7.37 -4.22
CA ALA A 29 -13.16 6.18 -4.63
C ALA A 29 -13.76 6.39 -6.03
N ASP A 30 -13.28 5.61 -6.99
CA ASP A 30 -13.86 5.33 -8.29
C ASP A 30 -14.85 4.16 -8.21
N GLU A 31 -15.59 3.91 -9.30
CA GLU A 31 -16.54 2.79 -9.40
C GLU A 31 -15.90 1.40 -9.20
N ILE A 32 -14.59 1.30 -9.43
CA ILE A 32 -13.83 0.05 -9.41
C ILE A 32 -13.23 -0.26 -8.03
N ASN A 33 -12.81 0.77 -7.29
CA ASN A 33 -12.10 0.64 -6.02
C ASN A 33 -13.00 1.00 -4.82
N ALA A 34 -14.26 1.39 -5.05
CA ALA A 34 -15.23 1.61 -3.98
C ALA A 34 -15.55 0.29 -3.25
N ALA A 35 -15.29 0.27 -1.94
CA ALA A 35 -15.67 -0.83 -1.08
C ALA A 35 -17.16 -0.77 -0.74
N HIS A 36 -17.73 -1.93 -0.38
CA HIS A 36 -19.11 -2.03 0.09
C HIS A 36 -19.36 -1.38 1.47
N TYR A 37 -18.30 -0.94 2.15
CA TYR A 37 -18.36 -0.32 3.48
C TYR A 37 -17.88 1.14 3.43
N SER A 38 -18.29 1.96 4.41
CA SER A 38 -17.91 3.38 4.49
C SER A 38 -16.57 3.59 5.20
N GLN A 39 -15.97 4.77 5.00
CA GLN A 39 -14.73 5.16 5.69
C GLN A 39 -14.87 5.36 7.21
N GLY A 40 -16.10 5.36 7.75
CA GLY A 40 -16.36 5.57 9.18
C GLY A 40 -16.20 7.01 9.69
N GLN A 41 -15.73 7.95 8.86
CA GLN A 41 -15.49 9.35 9.26
C GLN A 41 -16.74 10.09 9.75
N VAL A 42 -17.90 9.86 9.11
CA VAL A 42 -19.18 10.48 9.53
C VAL A 42 -19.59 9.97 10.92
N ALA A 43 -19.42 8.68 11.19
CA ALA A 43 -19.71 8.11 12.50
C ALA A 43 -18.73 8.63 13.56
N ALA A 44 -17.44 8.76 13.21
CA ALA A 44 -16.43 9.32 14.10
C ALA A 44 -16.69 10.80 14.44
N GLY A 45 -17.09 11.62 13.48
CA GLY A 45 -17.47 13.02 13.73
C GLY A 45 -18.78 13.17 14.49
N PHE A 46 -19.67 12.17 14.45
CA PHE A 46 -20.90 12.16 15.24
C PHE A 46 -20.65 11.80 16.71
N THR A 47 -19.72 10.88 16.98
CA THR A 47 -19.47 10.38 18.35
C THR A 47 -18.30 11.05 19.05
N SER A 48 -17.36 11.66 18.31
CA SER A 48 -16.17 12.30 18.88
C SER A 48 -16.26 13.82 18.86
N THR A 49 -15.93 14.44 19.99
CA THR A 49 -15.81 15.92 20.11
C THR A 49 -14.50 16.46 19.53
N THR A 50 -13.51 15.61 19.25
CA THR A 50 -12.20 16.03 18.71
C THR A 50 -12.13 16.03 17.19
N MET A 51 -13.07 15.35 16.52
CA MET A 51 -13.10 15.23 15.07
C MET A 51 -14.06 16.27 14.47
N ALA A 52 -13.73 16.81 13.30
CA ALA A 52 -14.64 17.71 12.60
C ALA A 52 -15.93 16.96 12.20
N PRO A 53 -17.12 17.61 12.30
CA PRO A 53 -18.38 17.00 11.88
C PRO A 53 -18.42 16.86 10.35
N ILE A 54 -18.47 15.62 9.86
CA ILE A 54 -18.59 15.30 8.43
C ILE A 54 -19.97 14.70 8.21
N THR A 55 -20.74 15.23 7.27
CA THR A 55 -22.13 14.80 7.02
C THR A 55 -22.29 13.91 5.80
N LYS A 56 -21.31 13.91 4.89
CA LYS A 56 -21.36 13.12 3.65
C LYS A 56 -20.63 11.80 3.84
N GLN A 57 -21.37 10.70 3.73
CA GLN A 57 -20.80 9.35 3.72
C GLN A 57 -20.01 9.12 2.43
N LYS A 58 -18.78 8.63 2.57
CA LYS A 58 -17.93 8.17 1.46
C LYS A 58 -17.65 6.68 1.62
N ALA A 59 -17.68 5.94 0.50
CA ALA A 59 -17.23 4.55 0.47
C ALA A 59 -15.72 4.49 0.79
N ALA A 60 -15.30 3.44 1.51
CA ALA A 60 -13.88 3.20 1.71
C ALA A 60 -13.21 2.83 0.39
N VAL A 61 -11.95 3.23 0.22
CA VAL A 61 -11.17 2.92 -0.97
C VAL A 61 -10.47 1.59 -0.75
N LEU A 62 -10.69 0.64 -1.64
CA LEU A 62 -9.97 -0.61 -1.69
C LEU A 62 -8.59 -0.37 -2.32
N SER A 63 -7.54 -0.88 -1.69
CA SER A 63 -6.18 -0.78 -2.23
C SER A 63 -6.08 -1.35 -3.65
N ASP A 64 -5.27 -0.72 -4.50
CA ASP A 64 -5.04 -1.15 -5.89
C ASP A 64 -4.65 -2.62 -6.01
N GLU A 65 -3.83 -3.13 -5.08
CA GLU A 65 -3.40 -4.52 -5.06
C GLU A 65 -4.57 -5.49 -4.89
N ALA A 66 -5.47 -5.22 -3.95
CA ALA A 66 -6.66 -6.04 -3.71
C ALA A 66 -7.63 -6.02 -4.90
N VAL A 67 -7.83 -4.84 -5.52
CA VAL A 67 -8.64 -4.70 -6.74
C VAL A 67 -8.04 -5.53 -7.88
N ARG A 68 -6.74 -5.41 -8.14
CA ARG A 68 -6.05 -6.18 -9.20
C ARG A 68 -6.16 -7.68 -8.97
N TYR A 69 -5.89 -8.16 -7.76
CA TYR A 69 -5.88 -9.60 -7.45
C TYR A 69 -7.26 -10.24 -7.56
N SER A 70 -8.33 -9.54 -7.22
CA SER A 70 -9.70 -10.03 -7.39
C SER A 70 -10.03 -10.41 -8.85
N ARG A 71 -9.31 -9.82 -9.82
CA ARG A 71 -9.53 -10.04 -11.26
C ARG A 71 -8.71 -11.20 -11.81
N VAL A 72 -7.73 -11.73 -11.06
CA VAL A 72 -6.85 -12.81 -11.49
C VAL A 72 -7.58 -14.15 -11.34
N LYS A 73 -8.19 -14.62 -12.44
CA LYS A 73 -8.96 -15.89 -12.46
C LYS A 73 -8.21 -17.07 -13.09
N LYS A 74 -7.12 -16.81 -13.82
CA LYS A 74 -6.39 -17.82 -14.59
C LYS A 74 -5.12 -18.25 -13.88
N ASN A 75 -4.74 -19.51 -14.07
CA ASN A 75 -3.44 -20.03 -13.62
C ASN A 75 -2.33 -19.55 -14.56
N GLY A 76 -1.13 -19.39 -14.01
CA GLY A 76 0.09 -19.09 -14.76
C GLY A 76 0.86 -20.37 -15.08
N TYR A 77 1.66 -20.34 -16.14
CA TYR A 77 2.56 -21.43 -16.49
C TYR A 77 3.98 -20.88 -16.66
N VAL A 78 4.95 -21.58 -16.07
CA VAL A 78 6.37 -21.20 -16.15
C VAL A 78 7.19 -22.44 -16.49
N ARG A 79 8.18 -22.27 -17.36
CA ARG A 79 9.19 -23.29 -17.64
C ARG A 79 10.53 -22.85 -17.09
N ILE A 80 11.10 -23.64 -16.19
CA ILE A 80 12.45 -23.45 -15.66
C ILE A 80 13.38 -24.37 -16.43
N ILE A 81 14.40 -23.79 -17.08
CA ILE A 81 15.44 -24.56 -17.77
C ILE A 81 16.60 -24.75 -16.79
N THR A 82 16.89 -26.00 -16.45
CA THR A 82 17.97 -26.38 -15.55
C THR A 82 19.04 -27.16 -16.30
N ASN A 83 20.19 -27.42 -15.66
CA ASN A 83 21.25 -28.27 -16.20
C ASN A 83 20.85 -29.75 -16.35
N HIS A 84 19.80 -30.21 -15.67
CA HIS A 84 19.31 -31.60 -15.74
C HIS A 84 18.02 -31.74 -16.56
N GLY A 85 17.54 -30.66 -17.19
CA GLY A 85 16.34 -30.66 -18.02
C GLY A 85 15.38 -29.51 -17.72
N SER A 86 14.25 -29.49 -18.43
CA SER A 86 13.22 -28.47 -18.27
C SER A 86 12.12 -28.90 -17.31
N LEU A 87 11.78 -28.05 -16.34
CA LEU A 87 10.67 -28.23 -15.42
C LEU A 87 9.51 -27.31 -15.81
N ASN A 88 8.33 -27.87 -16.09
CA ASN A 88 7.11 -27.11 -16.32
C ASN A 88 6.31 -27.02 -15.02
N ILE A 89 6.01 -25.80 -14.57
CA ILE A 89 5.31 -25.53 -13.31
C ILE A 89 4.03 -24.75 -13.61
N GLU A 90 2.94 -25.18 -12.98
CA GLU A 90 1.67 -24.44 -12.95
C GLU A 90 1.59 -23.61 -11.66
N LEU A 91 1.26 -22.33 -11.80
CA LEU A 91 1.10 -21.36 -10.72
C LEU A 91 -0.39 -21.12 -10.47
N PHE A 92 -0.86 -21.44 -9.27
CA PHE A 92 -2.24 -21.22 -8.84
C PHE A 92 -2.47 -19.75 -8.43
N CYS A 93 -2.42 -18.84 -9.41
CA CYS A 93 -2.64 -17.41 -9.20
C CYS A 93 -3.97 -17.04 -8.51
N PRO A 94 -5.10 -17.76 -8.72
CA PRO A 94 -6.35 -17.45 -8.02
C PRO A 94 -6.29 -17.67 -6.50
N LYS A 95 -5.44 -18.60 -6.04
CA LYS A 95 -5.27 -18.91 -4.61
C LYS A 95 -4.19 -18.06 -3.95
N ALA A 96 -3.09 -17.82 -4.66
CA ALA A 96 -1.93 -17.09 -4.14
C ALA A 96 -1.45 -16.01 -5.13
N PRO A 97 -2.26 -14.97 -5.41
CA PRO A 97 -1.98 -14.00 -6.46
C PRO A 97 -0.70 -13.21 -6.18
N LYS A 98 -0.48 -12.78 -4.93
CA LYS A 98 0.72 -12.03 -4.52
C LYS A 98 2.01 -12.81 -4.73
N THR A 99 2.02 -14.09 -4.32
CA THR A 99 3.18 -14.96 -4.48
C THR A 99 3.47 -15.22 -5.96
N CYS A 100 2.42 -15.46 -6.75
CA CYS A 100 2.56 -15.70 -8.17
C CYS A 100 3.06 -14.45 -8.92
N GLU A 101 2.54 -13.26 -8.60
CA GLU A 101 3.02 -12.00 -9.17
C GLU A 101 4.50 -11.78 -8.84
N ASN A 102 4.89 -11.92 -7.56
CA ASN A 102 6.28 -11.75 -7.16
C ASN A 102 7.21 -12.74 -7.88
N PHE A 103 6.81 -14.02 -7.98
CA PHE A 103 7.59 -15.03 -8.66
C PHE A 103 7.75 -14.72 -10.16
N ILE A 104 6.66 -14.38 -10.86
CA ILE A 104 6.69 -14.02 -12.28
C ILE A 104 7.56 -12.78 -12.52
N LEU A 105 7.48 -11.78 -11.64
CA LEU A 105 8.26 -10.55 -11.72
C LEU A 105 9.75 -10.78 -11.46
N LEU A 106 10.11 -11.68 -10.54
CA LEU A 106 11.50 -12.09 -10.34
C LEU A 106 12.02 -12.88 -11.55
N CYS A 107 11.19 -13.76 -12.13
CA CYS A 107 11.53 -14.48 -13.36
C CYS A 107 11.74 -13.52 -14.55
N SER A 108 10.87 -12.52 -14.74
CA SER A 108 11.00 -11.55 -15.84
C SER A 108 12.23 -10.66 -15.70
N ARG A 109 12.64 -10.37 -14.46
CA ARG A 109 13.90 -9.68 -14.13
C ARG A 109 15.13 -10.58 -14.26
N GLY A 110 14.97 -11.87 -14.52
CA GLY A 110 16.07 -12.83 -14.63
C GLY A 110 16.74 -13.17 -13.28
N TYR A 111 16.09 -12.90 -12.15
CA TYR A 111 16.65 -13.10 -10.82
C TYR A 111 17.08 -14.56 -10.55
N TYR A 112 16.36 -15.53 -11.10
CA TYR A 112 16.63 -16.96 -10.93
C TYR A 112 17.67 -17.52 -11.92
N ASN A 113 18.16 -16.72 -12.86
CA ASN A 113 19.17 -17.18 -13.81
C ASN A 113 20.48 -17.50 -13.08
N ASN A 114 21.08 -18.65 -13.40
CA ASN A 114 22.31 -19.16 -12.77
C ASN A 114 22.21 -19.38 -11.25
N THR A 115 20.99 -19.49 -10.71
CA THR A 115 20.80 -19.89 -9.30
C THR A 115 20.89 -21.40 -9.14
N LYS A 116 21.42 -21.85 -7.99
CA LYS A 116 21.55 -23.28 -7.65
C LYS A 116 20.41 -23.75 -6.76
N PHE A 117 19.95 -24.98 -6.99
CA PHE A 117 19.15 -25.71 -6.01
C PHE A 117 20.09 -26.16 -4.88
N HIS A 118 19.98 -25.52 -3.72
CA HIS A 118 20.88 -25.72 -2.58
C HIS A 118 20.39 -26.81 -1.62
N ARG A 119 19.15 -27.26 -1.78
CA ARG A 119 18.50 -28.30 -0.97
C ARG A 119 17.46 -29.03 -1.83
#